data_AF-A0A848JTX3-F1
#
_entry.id   AF-A0A848JTX3-F1
#
_cell.length_a   1.000
_cell.length_b   1.000
_cell.length_c   1.000
_cell.angle_alpha   90.00
_cell.angle_beta   90.00
_cell.angle_gamma   90.00
#
_symmetry.space_group_name_H-M   'P 1'
#
loop_
_entity.id
_entity.type
_entity.pdbx_description
1 polymer ?
#
loop_
_entity_poly.entity_id
_entity_poly.type
_entity_poly.pdbx_seq_one_letter_code
_entity_poly.pdbx_strand_id
1 'polypeptide(L)'
;MILEPLAICRDYRQLMDVLKARRLALGFTQLEVDERSGLQDGYTGKLEAWDRDSGRRLGPVSMALLLQALGLELAVLEARRPAPTPIPDPDQLVLPLAGGEMRRWTDQDFPRLPGRNRRREAKAAAEAAAAEAVLEIREAAE
;
A
#
# COMPACT_ATOMS: atom_id res chain seq x y z
N MET A 1 21.86 22.15 -19.04
CA MET A 1 21.82 21.08 -18.03
C MET A 1 21.40 19.82 -18.76
N ILE A 2 22.26 18.81 -18.82
CA ILE A 2 21.94 17.54 -19.47
C ILE A 2 21.30 16.66 -18.39
N LEU A 3 20.04 16.28 -18.58
CA LEU A 3 19.31 15.39 -17.70
C LEU A 3 19.56 13.96 -18.18
N GLU A 4 20.39 13.21 -17.46
CA GLU A 4 20.58 11.78 -17.72
C GLU A 4 19.45 10.98 -17.04
N PRO A 5 18.74 10.10 -17.76
CA PRO A 5 17.61 9.36 -17.20
C PRO A 5 18.11 8.31 -16.20
N LEU A 6 17.71 8.45 -14.94
CA LEU A 6 18.02 7.46 -13.90
C LEU A 6 17.27 6.13 -14.12
N ALA A 7 16.01 6.21 -14.53
CA ALA A 7 15.16 5.06 -14.84
C ALA A 7 14.00 5.47 -15.76
N ILE A 8 13.47 4.52 -16.52
CA ILE A 8 12.25 4.69 -17.31
C ILE A 8 11.15 3.83 -16.67
N CYS A 9 10.13 4.48 -16.12
CA CYS A 9 8.94 3.82 -15.58
C CYS A 9 7.77 3.97 -16.55
N ARG A 10 7.00 2.89 -16.75
CA ARG A 10 5.82 2.86 -17.65
C ARG A 10 4.48 2.80 -16.91
N ASP A 11 4.53 2.52 -15.62
CA ASP A 11 3.36 2.40 -14.78
C ASP A 11 3.65 2.91 -13.36
N TYR A 12 2.58 3.00 -12.56
CA TYR A 12 2.65 3.53 -11.21
C TYR A 12 3.53 2.68 -10.27
N ARG A 13 3.51 1.35 -10.41
CA ARG A 13 4.31 0.46 -9.57
C ARG A 13 5.81 0.69 -9.83
N GLN A 14 6.20 0.72 -11.10
CA GLN A 14 7.59 1.00 -11.50
C GLN A 14 8.04 2.37 -10.99
N LEU A 15 7.17 3.38 -11.06
CA LEU A 15 7.47 4.70 -10.50
C LEU A 15 7.75 4.61 -8.99
N MET A 16 6.89 3.94 -8.23
CA MET A 16 7.09 3.79 -6.78
C MET A 16 8.35 3.00 -6.42
N ASP A 17 8.66 1.94 -7.18
CA ASP A 17 9.88 1.15 -7.01
C ASP A 17 11.14 2.00 -7.26
N VAL A 18 11.14 2.85 -8.30
CA VAL A 18 12.24 3.78 -8.61
C VAL A 18 12.41 4.83 -7.52
N LEU A 19 11.33 5.42 -7.01
CA LEU A 19 11.38 6.41 -5.93
C LEU A 19 11.98 5.80 -4.65
N LYS A 20 11.55 4.59 -4.30
CA LYS A 20 12.08 3.83 -3.16
C LYS A 20 13.56 3.47 -3.36
N ALA A 21 13.93 2.97 -4.53
CA ALA A 21 15.32 2.63 -4.85
C ALA A 21 16.23 3.86 -4.77
N ARG A 22 15.77 5.02 -5.27
CA ARG A 22 16.50 6.29 -5.15
C ARG A 22 16.69 6.70 -3.70
N ARG A 23 15.66 6.63 -2.86
CA ARG A 23 15.77 6.92 -1.42
C ARG A 23 16.84 6.04 -0.76
N LEU A 24 16.80 4.74 -1.02
CA LEU A 24 17.76 3.78 -0.48
C LEU A 24 19.18 4.06 -0.97
N ALA A 25 19.37 4.40 -2.25
CA ALA A 25 20.67 4.75 -2.82
C ALA A 25 21.26 6.03 -2.21
N LEU A 26 20.41 6.98 -1.79
CA LEU A 26 20.81 8.18 -1.07
C LEU A 26 21.08 7.92 0.43
N GLY A 27 20.76 6.73 0.93
CA GLY A 27 20.92 6.37 2.34
C GLY A 27 19.89 7.01 3.27
N PHE A 28 18.79 7.56 2.75
CA PHE A 28 17.77 8.20 3.57
C PHE A 28 16.78 7.19 4.14
N THR A 29 16.44 7.36 5.40
CA THR A 29 15.26 6.78 6.04
C THR A 29 13.99 7.42 5.51
N GLN A 30 12.83 6.80 5.76
CA GLN A 30 11.54 7.37 5.37
C GLN A 30 11.26 8.68 6.10
N LEU A 31 11.64 8.78 7.38
CA LEU A 31 11.45 9.98 8.20
C LEU A 31 12.32 11.14 7.73
N GLU A 32 13.57 10.88 7.33
CA GLU A 32 14.43 11.93 6.75
C GLU A 32 13.86 12.48 5.44
N VAL A 33 13.19 11.64 4.63
CA VAL A 33 12.49 12.13 3.44
C VAL A 33 11.29 12.98 3.83
N ASP A 34 10.50 12.57 4.82
CA ASP A 34 9.38 13.37 5.31
C ASP A 34 9.85 14.75 5.79
N GLU A 35 10.92 14.81 6.58
CA GLU A 35 11.53 16.04 7.07
C GLU A 35 12.03 16.95 5.93
N ARG A 36 12.78 16.39 4.96
CA ARG A 36 13.31 17.15 3.81
C ARG A 36 12.23 17.67 2.88
N SER A 37 11.13 16.92 2.74
CA SER A 37 10.03 17.24 1.85
C SER A 37 8.96 18.12 2.50
N GLY A 38 9.00 18.30 3.83
CA GLY A 38 7.94 18.95 4.59
C GLY A 38 6.64 18.13 4.64
N LEU A 39 6.70 16.83 4.34
CA LEU A 39 5.57 15.93 4.48
C LEU A 39 5.33 15.60 5.96
N GLN A 40 4.11 15.18 6.28
CA GLN A 40 3.79 14.69 7.62
C GLN A 40 4.62 13.44 7.94
N ASP A 41 5.10 13.31 9.18
CA ASP A 41 5.81 12.13 9.65
C ASP A 41 5.10 10.81 9.33
N GLY A 42 5.85 9.87 8.74
CA GLY A 42 5.38 8.56 8.32
C GLY A 42 4.54 8.59 7.05
N TYR A 43 4.44 9.72 6.35
CA TYR A 43 3.71 9.80 5.09
C TYR A 43 4.45 9.05 3.98
N THR A 44 5.77 9.19 3.87
CA THR A 44 6.61 8.43 2.93
C THR A 44 6.44 6.92 3.15
N GLY A 45 6.36 6.47 4.40
CA GLY A 45 6.09 5.05 4.70
C GLY A 45 4.75 4.55 4.18
N LYS A 46 3.70 5.39 4.22
CA LYS A 46 2.40 5.05 3.63
C LYS A 46 2.43 5.04 2.10
N LEU A 47 3.22 5.93 1.49
CA LEU A 47 3.43 5.94 0.05
C LEU A 47 4.15 4.67 -0.41
N GLU A 48 5.22 4.25 0.28
CA GLU A 48 5.94 3.02 -0.09
C GLU A 48 5.13 1.74 0.13
N ALA A 49 4.07 1.81 0.94
CA ALA A 49 3.12 0.73 1.17
C ALA A 49 1.79 0.93 0.41
N TRP A 50 1.81 1.64 -0.73
CA TRP A 50 0.62 2.01 -1.52
C TRP A 50 -0.27 0.83 -1.93
N ASP A 51 0.28 -0.39 -1.98
CA ASP A 51 -0.38 -1.63 -2.35
C ASP A 51 -1.04 -2.35 -1.15
N ARG A 52 -0.90 -1.81 0.07
CA ARG A 52 -1.49 -2.34 1.30
C ARG A 52 -2.73 -1.56 1.73
N ASP A 53 -3.55 -2.17 2.58
CA ASP A 53 -4.78 -1.56 3.14
C ASP A 53 -4.56 -0.21 3.84
N SER A 54 -3.38 -0.01 4.46
CA SER A 54 -3.01 1.24 5.14
C SER A 54 -2.19 2.19 4.27
N GLY A 55 -1.95 1.81 3.02
CA GLY A 55 -1.16 2.53 2.04
C GLY A 55 -1.82 3.83 1.57
N ARG A 56 -1.01 4.67 0.92
CA ARG A 56 -1.48 5.87 0.23
C ARG A 56 -0.90 5.92 -1.16
N ARG A 57 -1.73 6.35 -2.12
CA ARG A 57 -1.26 6.68 -3.47
C ARG A 57 -0.66 8.07 -3.49
N LEU A 58 0.26 8.26 -4.43
CA LEU A 58 0.91 9.53 -4.68
C LEU A 58 -0.12 10.53 -5.20
N GLY A 59 -0.27 11.65 -4.50
CA GLY A 59 -1.11 12.76 -4.91
C GLY A 59 -0.28 13.84 -5.60
N PRO A 60 -0.91 14.86 -6.23
CA PRO A 60 -0.20 15.92 -6.93
C PRO A 60 0.80 16.67 -6.05
N VAL A 61 0.39 17.00 -4.82
CA VAL A 61 1.24 17.72 -3.84
C VAL A 61 2.37 16.82 -3.37
N SER A 62 2.05 15.60 -2.92
CA SER A 62 3.08 14.68 -2.40
C SER A 62 4.06 14.23 -3.48
N MET A 63 3.63 14.13 -4.74
CA MET A 63 4.52 13.85 -5.87
C MET A 63 5.60 14.92 -6.02
N ALA A 64 5.20 16.20 -6.07
CA ALA A 64 6.14 17.30 -6.24
C ALA A 64 7.17 17.37 -5.09
N LEU A 65 6.69 17.25 -3.85
CA LEU A 65 7.55 17.28 -2.66
C LEU A 65 8.52 16.10 -2.58
N LEU A 66 8.07 14.89 -2.95
CA LEU A 66 8.93 13.71 -2.93
C LEU A 66 10.00 13.78 -4.03
N LEU A 67 9.65 14.22 -5.23
CA LEU A 67 10.60 14.41 -6.33
C LEU A 67 11.68 15.42 -5.95
N GLN A 68 11.29 16.55 -5.37
CA GLN A 68 12.22 17.57 -4.87
C GLN A 68 13.16 17.01 -3.80
N ALA A 69 12.63 16.31 -2.79
CA ALA A 69 13.43 15.76 -1.69
C ALA A 69 14.40 14.65 -2.15
N LEU A 70 14.07 13.92 -3.22
CA LEU A 70 14.91 12.87 -3.80
C LEU A 70 15.85 13.38 -4.90
N GLY A 71 15.79 14.66 -5.24
CA GLY A 71 16.56 15.29 -6.32
C GLY A 71 16.24 14.67 -7.68
N LEU A 72 14.95 14.46 -7.95
CA LEU A 72 14.43 13.90 -9.19
C LEU A 72 13.57 14.94 -9.92
N GLU A 73 13.51 14.82 -11.24
CA GLU A 73 12.60 15.57 -12.09
C GLU A 73 11.71 14.59 -12.87
N LEU A 74 10.49 15.02 -13.20
CA LEU A 74 9.56 14.24 -14.02
C LEU A 74 9.64 14.70 -15.48
N ALA A 75 10.10 13.82 -16.36
CA ALA A 75 10.09 14.06 -17.80
C ALA A 75 9.00 13.23 -18.48
N VAL A 76 8.29 13.83 -19.43
CA VAL A 76 7.33 13.15 -20.29
C VAL A 76 7.98 12.99 -21.66
N LEU A 77 8.03 11.75 -22.15
CA LEU A 77 8.68 11.39 -23.41
C LEU A 77 7.65 10.82 -24.37
N GLU A 78 7.83 11.05 -25.67
CA GLU A 78 7.04 10.37 -26.68
C GLU A 78 7.32 8.87 -26.63
N ALA A 79 6.28 8.08 -26.43
CA ALA A 79 6.40 6.63 -26.51
C ALA A 79 6.62 6.24 -27.98
N ARG A 80 7.74 5.58 -28.28
CA ARG A 80 7.92 4.89 -29.57
C ARG A 80 6.74 3.93 -29.71
N ARG A 81 5.85 4.15 -30.70
CA ARG A 81 4.53 3.50 -30.86
C ARG A 81 4.48 2.16 -30.12
N PRO A 82 3.85 2.09 -28.94
CA PRO A 82 3.67 0.82 -28.28
C PRO A 82 2.74 -0.02 -29.17
N ALA A 83 3.06 -1.31 -29.37
CA ALA A 83 2.00 -2.24 -29.74
C ALA A 83 0.91 -2.08 -28.66
N PRO A 84 -0.37 -1.93 -29.04
CA PRO A 84 -1.43 -1.73 -28.07
C PRO A 84 -1.32 -2.83 -27.02
N THR A 85 -1.02 -2.46 -25.78
CA THR A 85 -1.09 -3.40 -24.67
C THR A 85 -2.55 -3.82 -24.62
N PRO A 86 -2.90 -5.10 -24.85
CA PRO A 86 -4.27 -5.50 -24.69
C PRO A 86 -4.62 -5.22 -23.24
N ILE A 87 -5.66 -4.41 -23.04
CA ILE A 87 -6.36 -4.39 -21.75
C ILE A 87 -6.74 -5.86 -21.53
N PRO A 88 -6.25 -6.54 -20.47
CA PRO A 88 -6.74 -7.89 -20.19
C PRO A 88 -8.25 -7.74 -20.07
N ASP A 89 -8.97 -8.51 -20.89
CA ASP A 89 -10.42 -8.50 -20.92
C ASP A 89 -10.92 -8.65 -19.46
N PRO A 90 -11.77 -7.77 -18.93
CA PRO A 90 -12.30 -7.93 -17.58
C PRO A 90 -12.96 -9.30 -17.37
N ASP A 91 -13.43 -9.94 -18.45
CA ASP A 91 -13.99 -11.30 -18.44
C ASP A 91 -12.91 -12.40 -18.37
N GLN A 92 -11.64 -12.06 -18.67
CA GLN A 92 -10.46 -12.92 -18.51
C GLN A 92 -9.75 -12.72 -17.15
N LEU A 93 -10.10 -11.68 -16.39
CA LEU A 93 -9.71 -11.53 -14.99
C LEU A 93 -10.58 -12.42 -14.09
N VAL A 94 -10.49 -13.74 -14.32
CA VAL A 94 -11.02 -14.72 -13.35
C VAL A 94 -10.08 -14.74 -12.15
N LEU A 95 -10.32 -13.86 -11.18
CA LEU A 95 -9.87 -14.12 -9.82
C LEU A 95 -10.61 -15.38 -9.35
N PRO A 96 -9.94 -16.42 -8.84
CA PRO A 96 -10.63 -17.54 -8.23
C PRO A 96 -11.23 -17.06 -6.92
N LEU A 97 -12.36 -16.35 -6.97
CA LEU A 97 -13.32 -16.42 -5.86
C LEU A 97 -13.87 -17.83 -5.91
N ALA A 98 -13.40 -18.64 -4.98
CA ALA A 98 -13.72 -20.05 -4.85
C ALA A 98 -15.24 -20.30 -5.04
N GLY A 99 -15.56 -21.01 -6.13
CA GLY A 99 -16.72 -21.90 -6.31
C GLY A 99 -18.02 -21.59 -5.56
N GLY A 100 -18.65 -20.44 -5.80
CA GLY A 100 -20.00 -20.15 -5.31
C GLY A 100 -20.93 -19.72 -6.44
N GLU A 101 -22.17 -20.25 -6.45
CA GLU A 101 -23.22 -19.83 -7.39
C GLU A 101 -23.43 -18.30 -7.37
N MET A 102 -23.67 -17.74 -8.54
CA MET A 102 -23.76 -16.30 -8.77
C MET A 102 -25.08 -15.72 -8.23
N ARG A 103 -25.18 -15.56 -6.90
CA ARG A 103 -26.20 -14.70 -6.29
C ARG A 103 -25.76 -13.25 -6.40
N ARG A 104 -26.67 -12.37 -6.82
CA ARG A 104 -26.42 -10.93 -6.90
C ARG A 104 -26.38 -10.37 -5.47
N TRP A 105 -25.17 -10.17 -4.94
CA TRP A 105 -24.95 -9.64 -3.60
C TRP A 105 -25.56 -8.25 -3.46
N THR A 106 -26.35 -8.04 -2.42
CA THR A 106 -26.89 -6.75 -1.99
C THR A 106 -26.05 -6.20 -0.85
N ASP A 107 -26.10 -4.88 -0.59
CA ASP A 107 -25.37 -4.24 0.53
C ASP A 107 -25.69 -4.85 1.92
N GLN A 108 -26.76 -5.63 2.02
CA GLN A 108 -27.16 -6.35 3.24
C GLN A 108 -26.41 -7.68 3.43
N ASP A 109 -25.82 -8.23 2.35
CA ASP A 109 -25.10 -9.51 2.38
C ASP A 109 -23.65 -9.36 2.85
N PHE A 110 -23.13 -8.12 2.91
CA PHE A 110 -21.84 -7.82 3.50
C PHE A 110 -22.01 -7.53 4.99
N PRO A 111 -21.52 -8.40 5.90
CA PRO A 111 -21.54 -8.07 7.32
C PRO A 111 -20.72 -6.80 7.51
N ARG A 112 -21.38 -5.73 7.99
CA ARG A 112 -20.70 -4.47 8.32
C ARG A 112 -19.66 -4.77 9.39
N LEU A 113 -18.40 -4.85 8.96
CA LEU A 113 -17.31 -5.17 9.85
C LEU A 113 -17.27 -4.10 10.95
N PRO A 114 -17.17 -4.50 12.22
CA PRO A 114 -17.18 -3.54 13.31
C PRO A 114 -16.04 -2.53 13.12
N GLY A 115 -16.36 -1.25 13.35
CA GLY A 115 -15.39 -0.16 13.26
C GLY A 115 -14.13 -0.45 14.09
N ARG A 116 -13.02 0.18 13.71
CA ARG A 116 -11.66 -0.07 14.21
C ARG A 116 -11.54 -0.22 15.73
N ASN A 117 -12.36 0.51 16.49
CA ASN A 117 -12.39 0.46 17.96
C ASN A 117 -12.98 -0.86 18.49
N ARG A 118 -14.12 -1.32 17.96
CA ARG A 118 -14.73 -2.60 18.35
C ARG A 118 -13.87 -3.81 17.98
N ARG A 119 -13.05 -3.75 16.93
CA ARG A 119 -12.06 -4.80 16.61
C ARG A 119 -10.94 -4.88 17.64
N ARG A 120 -10.48 -3.74 18.18
CA ARG A 120 -9.48 -3.71 19.26
C ARG A 120 -10.05 -4.23 20.56
N GLU A 121 -11.29 -3.84 20.89
CA GLU A 121 -12.01 -4.34 22.07
C GLU A 121 -12.27 -5.85 21.97
N ALA A 122 -12.71 -6.35 20.82
CA ALA A 122 -12.91 -7.78 20.60
C ALA A 122 -11.60 -8.58 20.65
N LYS A 123 -10.51 -8.03 20.11
CA LYS A 123 -9.18 -8.64 20.21
C LYS A 123 -8.69 -8.70 21.65
N ALA A 124 -8.83 -7.60 22.40
CA ALA A 124 -8.46 -7.54 23.81
C ALA A 124 -9.30 -8.50 24.68
N ALA A 125 -10.60 -8.62 24.40
CA ALA A 125 -11.47 -9.58 25.08
C ALA A 125 -11.12 -11.03 24.74
N ALA A 126 -10.76 -11.33 23.50
CA ALA A 126 -10.29 -12.65 23.09
C ALA A 126 -8.93 -13.01 23.72
N GLU A 127 -8.02 -12.04 23.83
CA GLU A 127 -6.73 -12.23 24.53
C GLU A 127 -6.93 -12.43 26.03
N ALA A 128 -7.89 -11.74 26.66
CA ALA A 128 -8.25 -11.95 28.06
C ALA A 128 -8.87 -13.33 28.30
N ALA A 129 -9.82 -13.75 27.46
CA ALA A 129 -10.43 -15.08 27.54
C ALA A 129 -9.42 -16.21 27.29
N ALA A 130 -8.47 -16.00 26.38
CA ALA A 130 -7.38 -16.96 26.16
C ALA A 130 -6.44 -17.04 27.36
N ALA A 131 -6.16 -15.93 28.04
CA ALA A 131 -5.36 -15.92 29.27
C ALA A 131 -6.07 -16.65 30.42
N GLU A 132 -7.39 -16.49 30.53
CA GLU A 132 -8.22 -17.17 31.52
C GLU A 132 -8.26 -18.69 31.26
N ALA A 133 -8.45 -19.12 30.02
CA ALA A 133 -8.39 -20.53 29.63
C ALA A 133 -7.00 -21.15 29.87
N VAL A 134 -5.92 -20.40 29.67
CA VAL A 134 -4.55 -20.86 29.97
C VAL A 134 -4.32 -20.98 31.47
N LEU A 135 -4.98 -20.15 32.29
CA LEU A 135 -4.94 -20.24 33.75
C LEU A 135 -5.68 -21.50 34.23
N GLU A 136 -6.88 -21.76 33.72
CA GLU A 136 -7.67 -22.97 34.05
C GLU A 136 -6.92 -24.25 33.67
N ILE A 137 -6.22 -24.27 32.53
CA ILE A 137 -5.40 -25.43 32.12
C ILE A 137 -4.19 -25.62 33.04
N ARG A 138 -3.63 -24.55 33.64
CA ARG A 138 -2.54 -24.66 34.62
C ARG A 138 -3.01 -25.13 35.98
N GLU A 139 -4.17 -24.68 36.45
CA GLU A 139 -4.74 -25.12 37.73
C GLU A 139 -5.25 -26.57 37.68
N ALA A 140 -5.70 -27.05 36.51
CA ALA A 140 -6.07 -28.46 36.32
C ALA A 140 -4.86 -29.43 36.21
N ALA A 141 -3.63 -28.90 36.20
CA ALA A 141 -2.39 -29.67 36.08
C ALA A 141 -1.57 -29.72 37.40
N GLU A 142 -2.04 -29.08 38.47
CA GLU A 142 -1.58 -29.26 39.87
C GLU A 142 -2.46 -30.28 40.62
#